data_AF-Q8DH55-F1
#
_entry.id   AF-Q8DH55-F1
#
_cell.length_a   1.000
_cell.length_b   1.000
_cell.length_c   1.000
_cell.angle_alpha   90.00
_cell.angle_beta   90.00
_cell.angle_gamma   90.00
#
_symmetry.space_group_name_H-M   'P 1'
#
loop_
_entity.id
_entity.type
_entity.pdbx_description
1 polymer ?
#
loop_
_entity_poly.entity_id
_entity_poly.type
_entity_poly.pdbx_seq_one_letter_code
_entity_poly.pdbx_strand_id
1 'polypeptide(L)'
;MVVNLPAAPGILALKPNGQLQPGQDDRWTFTLRCGADADDPSAFISVSGAISRVQPATNLAKKLGSDRLQAAVEAGLWYDTLAILSELQGNEATANLARSEWVALLSAVGLGSIAQAPLVQ
;
A
#
# COMPACT_ATOMS: atom_id res chain seq x y z
N MET A 1 4.23 -16.13 2.92
CA MET A 1 3.14 -16.10 1.93
C MET A 1 3.78 -16.05 0.55
N VAL A 2 3.30 -16.82 -0.41
CA VAL A 2 3.75 -16.72 -1.81
C VAL A 2 2.73 -15.85 -2.56
N VAL A 3 3.21 -14.88 -3.31
CA VAL A 3 2.39 -13.97 -4.12
C VAL A 3 2.66 -14.27 -5.59
N ASN A 4 1.62 -14.51 -6.37
CA ASN A 4 1.75 -14.62 -7.82
C ASN A 4 1.86 -13.22 -8.39
N LEU A 5 2.94 -12.94 -9.11
CA LEU A 5 3.14 -11.61 -9.69
C LEU A 5 2.37 -11.47 -11.00
N PRO A 6 1.75 -10.31 -11.24
CA PRO A 6 1.17 -9.99 -12.54
C PRO A 6 2.24 -9.96 -13.64
N ALA A 7 1.85 -10.32 -14.86
CA ALA A 7 2.74 -10.22 -16.01
C ALA A 7 2.99 -8.75 -16.42
N ALA A 8 2.05 -7.86 -16.14
CA ALA A 8 2.15 -6.43 -16.43
C ALA A 8 2.86 -5.69 -15.27
N PRO A 9 3.79 -4.77 -15.57
CA PRO A 9 4.40 -3.92 -14.54
C PRO A 9 3.37 -2.95 -13.95
N GLY A 10 3.44 -2.71 -12.65
CA GLY A 10 2.52 -1.82 -11.95
C GLY A 10 2.72 -1.78 -10.44
N ILE A 11 1.75 -1.20 -9.74
CA ILE A 11 1.70 -1.13 -8.27
C ILE A 11 0.77 -2.24 -7.78
N LEU A 12 1.32 -3.13 -6.95
CA LEU A 12 0.62 -4.28 -6.38
C LEU A 12 0.33 -4.03 -4.90
N ALA A 13 -0.93 -4.19 -4.49
CA ALA A 13 -1.32 -4.15 -3.09
C ALA A 13 -1.00 -5.50 -2.42
N LEU A 14 -0.24 -5.47 -1.33
CA LEU A 14 0.09 -6.65 -0.54
C LEU A 14 -0.58 -6.59 0.82
N LYS A 15 -1.27 -7.68 1.18
CA LYS A 15 -1.84 -7.85 2.52
C LYS A 15 -0.82 -8.56 3.42
N PRO A 16 -0.44 -7.99 4.58
CA PRO A 16 0.38 -8.70 5.56
C PRO A 16 -0.29 -10.01 5.99
N ASN A 17 0.50 -11.07 6.13
CA ASN A 17 0.04 -12.38 6.57
C ASN A 17 -0.05 -12.51 8.10
N GLY A 18 0.45 -11.54 8.86
CA GLY A 18 0.38 -11.47 10.32
C GLY A 18 -0.64 -10.44 10.80
N GLN A 19 -1.10 -10.59 12.05
CA GLN A 19 -1.86 -9.55 12.73
C GLN A 19 -0.90 -8.49 13.28
N LEU A 20 -1.01 -7.26 12.79
CA LEU A 20 -0.25 -6.13 13.32
C LEU A 20 -0.85 -5.70 14.67
N GLN A 21 -0.02 -5.59 15.70
CA GLN A 21 -0.46 -5.21 17.04
C GLN A 21 -0.26 -3.70 17.28
N PRO A 22 -1.25 -3.01 17.87
CA PRO A 22 -1.08 -1.59 18.19
C PRO A 22 0.12 -1.33 19.10
N GLY A 23 0.91 -0.32 18.76
CA GLY A 23 2.08 0.09 19.55
C GLY A 23 3.31 -0.80 19.40
N GLN A 24 3.34 -1.66 18.38
CA GLN A 24 4.52 -2.44 18.01
C GLN A 24 4.98 -2.07 16.59
N ASP A 25 6.30 -2.13 16.38
CA ASP A 25 6.92 -1.99 15.07
C ASP A 25 7.15 -3.39 14.49
N ASP A 26 6.21 -3.83 13.67
CA ASP A 26 6.29 -5.10 12.96
C ASP A 26 7.25 -4.97 11.77
N ARG A 27 8.11 -5.96 11.57
CA ARG A 27 8.99 -6.03 10.40
C ARG A 27 8.37 -6.85 9.30
N TRP A 28 8.48 -6.36 8.07
CA TRP A 28 8.09 -7.10 6.88
C TRP A 28 9.30 -7.29 5.95
N THR A 29 9.25 -8.34 5.14
CA THR A 29 10.23 -8.61 4.09
C THR A 29 9.50 -9.15 2.88
N PHE A 30 9.89 -8.68 1.71
CA PHE A 30 9.38 -9.13 0.43
C PHE A 30 10.55 -9.56 -0.44
N THR A 31 10.52 -10.82 -0.88
CA THR A 31 11.58 -11.42 -1.68
C THR A 31 11.04 -11.83 -3.04
N LEU A 32 11.65 -11.29 -4.07
CA LEU A 32 11.45 -11.67 -5.46
C LEU A 32 12.47 -12.72 -5.85
N ARG A 33 12.01 -13.78 -6.52
CA ARG A 33 12.90 -14.71 -7.22
C ARG A 33 12.87 -14.38 -8.70
N CYS A 34 13.96 -13.81 -9.20
CA CYS A 34 14.19 -13.45 -10.60
C CYS A 34 15.13 -14.47 -11.23
N GLY A 35 14.67 -15.21 -12.25
CA GLY A 35 15.49 -16.20 -12.97
C GLY A 35 14.90 -17.60 -12.94
N ALA A 36 15.33 -18.44 -13.90
CA ALA A 36 14.84 -19.81 -14.04
C ALA A 36 15.45 -20.76 -13.02
N ASP A 37 16.70 -20.50 -12.61
CA ASP A 37 17.44 -21.38 -11.72
C ASP A 37 17.09 -21.10 -10.24
N ALA A 38 16.69 -22.15 -9.51
CA ALA A 38 16.30 -22.03 -8.11
C ALA A 38 17.50 -22.06 -7.16
N ASP A 39 18.63 -22.58 -7.64
CA ASP A 39 19.81 -22.84 -6.84
C ASP A 39 20.83 -21.69 -6.87
N ASP A 40 20.57 -20.64 -7.66
CA ASP A 40 21.36 -19.42 -7.70
C ASP A 40 20.90 -18.43 -6.61
N PRO A 41 21.72 -18.15 -5.57
CA PRO A 41 21.37 -17.19 -4.52
C PRO A 41 21.18 -15.76 -5.05
N SER A 42 21.80 -15.41 -6.18
CA SER A 42 21.64 -14.10 -6.82
C SER A 42 20.27 -13.93 -7.48
N ALA A 43 19.52 -15.03 -7.66
CA ALA A 43 18.15 -14.99 -8.13
C ALA A 43 17.19 -14.36 -7.11
N PHE A 44 17.59 -14.18 -5.84
CA PHE A 44 16.73 -13.64 -4.80
C PHE A 44 17.03 -12.17 -4.50
N ILE A 45 16.07 -11.29 -4.79
CA ILE A 45 16.12 -9.87 -4.45
C ILE A 45 15.15 -9.61 -3.32
N SER A 46 15.63 -9.07 -2.20
CA SER A 46 14.79 -8.80 -1.02
C SER A 46 14.76 -7.33 -0.67
N VAL A 47 13.57 -6.85 -0.30
CA VAL A 47 13.36 -5.56 0.36
C VAL A 47 12.68 -5.79 1.70
N SER A 48 12.93 -4.91 2.67
CA SER A 48 12.35 -5.02 4.00
C SER A 48 12.06 -3.65 4.58
N GLY A 49 11.21 -3.62 5.61
CA GLY A 49 10.85 -2.40 6.30
C GLY A 49 10.14 -2.67 7.61
N ALA A 50 9.75 -1.59 8.28
CA ALA A 50 8.92 -1.62 9.47
C ALA A 50 7.54 -1.03 9.16
N ILE A 51 6.52 -1.54 9.82
CA ILE A 51 5.16 -1.02 9.82
C ILE A 51 4.64 -1.05 11.25
N SER A 52 3.92 -0.01 11.66
CA SER A 52 3.31 0.06 12.98
C SER A 52 1.81 0.21 12.83
N ARG A 53 1.06 -0.53 13.65
CA ARG A 53 -0.38 -0.30 13.76
C ARG A 53 -0.64 0.80 14.76
N VAL A 54 -1.25 1.88 14.29
CA VAL A 54 -1.71 2.96 15.16
C VAL A 54 -3.05 2.56 15.78
N GLN A 55 -3.21 2.75 17.10
CA GLN A 55 -4.51 2.61 17.76
C GLN A 55 -5.36 3.83 17.40
N PRO A 56 -6.46 3.69 16.63
CA PRO A 56 -7.28 4.84 16.31
C PRO A 56 -7.99 5.33 17.58
N ALA A 57 -7.92 6.64 17.84
CA ALA A 57 -8.76 7.26 18.86
C ALA A 57 -10.25 6.96 18.57
N THR A 58 -11.10 6.87 19.59
CA THR A 58 -12.51 6.47 19.44
C THR A 58 -13.28 7.31 18.40
N ASN A 59 -12.90 8.57 18.22
CA ASN A 59 -13.46 9.47 17.21
C ASN A 59 -13.00 9.15 15.78
N LEU A 60 -11.73 8.73 15.62
CA LEU A 60 -11.17 8.32 14.33
C LEU A 60 -11.82 7.02 13.85
N ALA A 61 -12.06 6.06 14.76
CA ALA A 61 -12.74 4.81 14.43
C ALA A 61 -14.18 5.04 13.90
N LYS A 62 -14.90 6.03 14.44
CA LYS A 62 -16.23 6.41 13.94
C LYS A 62 -16.16 7.11 12.58
N LYS A 63 -15.23 8.06 12.40
CA LYS A 63 -15.06 8.78 11.14
C LYS A 63 -14.62 7.87 9.99
N LEU A 64 -13.80 6.85 10.28
CA LEU A 64 -13.41 5.82 9.30
C LEU A 64 -14.60 5.00 8.75
N GLY A 65 -15.77 5.05 9.40
CA GLY A 65 -17.01 4.42 8.92
C GLY A 65 -17.90 5.31 8.04
N SER A 66 -17.71 6.64 8.03
CA SER A 66 -18.58 7.60 7.31
C SER A 66 -17.86 8.44 6.25
N ASP A 67 -16.62 8.87 6.54
CA ASP A 67 -15.75 9.62 5.61
C ASP A 67 -14.31 9.13 5.79
N ARG A 68 -14.06 7.94 5.24
CA ARG A 68 -12.86 7.15 5.51
C ARG A 68 -11.59 7.82 5.00
N LEU A 69 -11.65 8.49 3.85
CA LEU A 69 -10.48 9.12 3.23
C LEU A 69 -10.01 10.33 4.04
N GLN A 70 -10.91 11.27 4.34
CA GLN A 70 -10.55 12.46 5.11
C GLN A 70 -10.03 12.09 6.50
N ALA A 71 -10.66 11.10 7.14
CA ALA A 71 -10.23 10.62 8.45
C ALA A 71 -8.81 10.03 8.44
N ALA A 72 -8.46 9.25 7.40
CA ALA A 72 -7.13 8.68 7.27
C ALA A 72 -6.05 9.75 7.01
N VAL A 73 -6.37 10.76 6.18
CA VAL A 73 -5.48 11.90 5.90
C VAL A 73 -5.24 12.74 7.16
N GLU A 74 -6.30 13.14 7.87
CA GLU A 74 -6.21 13.92 9.11
C GLU A 74 -5.38 13.21 10.18
N ALA A 75 -5.44 11.88 10.22
CA ALA A 75 -4.70 11.05 11.17
C ALA A 75 -3.27 10.70 10.71
N GLY A 76 -2.85 11.12 9.51
CA GLY A 76 -1.54 10.79 8.96
C GLY A 76 -1.35 9.30 8.65
N LEU A 77 -2.44 8.56 8.43
CA LEU A 77 -2.41 7.12 8.14
C LEU A 77 -2.07 6.88 6.67
N TRP A 78 -0.79 6.95 6.33
CA TRP A 78 -0.30 6.90 4.95
C TRP A 78 -0.72 5.63 4.19
N TYR A 79 -0.52 4.44 4.79
CA TYR A 79 -0.89 3.16 4.17
C TYR A 79 -2.40 3.03 3.95
N ASP A 80 -3.22 3.44 4.93
CA ASP A 80 -4.67 3.44 4.82
C ASP A 80 -5.15 4.41 3.74
N THR A 81 -4.55 5.60 3.67
CA THR A 81 -4.88 6.62 2.65
C THR A 81 -4.64 6.07 1.25
N LEU A 82 -3.47 5.46 1.00
CA LEU A 82 -3.18 4.81 -0.28
C LEU A 82 -4.17 3.67 -0.58
N ALA A 83 -4.47 2.81 0.40
CA ALA A 83 -5.43 1.72 0.21
C ALA A 83 -6.82 2.26 -0.20
N ILE A 84 -7.33 3.28 0.49
CA ILE A 84 -8.62 3.91 0.17
C ILE A 84 -8.60 4.53 -1.22
N LEU A 85 -7.55 5.28 -1.57
CA LEU A 85 -7.42 5.87 -2.90
C LEU A 85 -7.38 4.80 -3.99
N SER A 86 -6.71 3.67 -3.76
CA SER A 86 -6.68 2.56 -4.71
C SER A 86 -8.06 1.94 -4.94
N GLU A 87 -8.88 1.80 -3.88
CA GLU A 87 -10.28 1.33 -3.97
C GLU A 87 -11.14 2.32 -4.78
N LEU A 88 -11.02 3.62 -4.48
CA LEU A 88 -11.80 4.69 -5.12
C LEU A 88 -11.48 4.88 -6.61
N GLN A 89 -10.29 4.50 -7.06
CA GLN A 89 -9.94 4.52 -8.49
C GLN A 89 -10.75 3.52 -9.33
N GLY A 90 -11.33 2.48 -8.71
CA GLY A 90 -12.19 1.50 -9.38
C GLY A 90 -13.62 1.96 -9.62
N ASN A 91 -14.03 3.11 -9.06
CA ASN A 91 -15.39 3.65 -9.21
C ASN A 91 -15.37 4.89 -10.12
N GLU A 92 -16.13 4.87 -11.22
CA GLU A 92 -16.16 5.95 -12.22
C GLU A 92 -16.42 7.34 -11.64
N ALA A 93 -17.31 7.45 -10.64
CA ALA A 93 -17.69 8.74 -10.06
C ALA A 93 -16.53 9.37 -9.26
N THR A 94 -15.67 8.55 -8.68
CA THR A 94 -14.56 8.99 -7.82
C THR A 94 -13.19 8.87 -8.48
N ALA A 95 -13.08 8.18 -9.61
CA ALA A 95 -11.80 7.76 -10.17
C ALA A 95 -10.88 8.93 -10.54
N ASN A 96 -11.41 10.01 -11.11
CA ASN A 96 -10.59 11.17 -11.49
C ASN A 96 -9.99 11.87 -10.28
N LEU A 97 -10.79 12.12 -9.24
CA LEU A 97 -10.32 12.71 -7.99
C LEU A 97 -9.30 11.78 -7.32
N ALA A 98 -9.62 10.49 -7.19
CA ALA A 98 -8.75 9.51 -6.54
C ALA A 98 -7.38 9.40 -7.22
N ARG A 99 -7.32 9.44 -8.57
CA ARG A 99 -6.05 9.45 -9.31
C ARG A 99 -5.24 10.73 -9.05
N SER A 100 -5.90 11.88 -9.01
CA SER A 100 -5.23 13.16 -8.71
C SER A 100 -4.59 13.15 -7.32
N GLU A 101 -5.36 12.74 -6.30
CA GLU A 101 -4.89 12.64 -4.92
C GLU A 101 -3.79 11.58 -4.76
N TRP A 102 -3.92 10.45 -5.44
CA TRP A 102 -2.88 9.41 -5.48
C TRP A 102 -1.54 9.95 -6.01
N VAL A 103 -1.57 10.69 -7.12
CA VAL A 103 -0.38 11.28 -7.71
C VAL A 103 0.25 12.32 -6.78
N ALA A 104 -0.58 13.17 -6.16
CA ALA A 104 -0.11 14.16 -5.21
C ALA A 104 0.57 13.51 -3.99
N LEU A 105 -0.06 12.49 -3.41
CA LEU A 105 0.44 11.79 -2.23
C LEU A 105 1.77 11.08 -2.49
N LEU A 106 1.89 10.36 -3.61
CA LEU A 106 3.15 9.69 -3.97
C LEU A 106 4.26 10.71 -4.29
N SER A 107 3.93 11.80 -4.97
CA SER A 107 4.90 12.85 -5.29
C SER A 107 5.45 13.53 -4.03
N ALA A 108 4.61 13.76 -3.02
CA ALA A 108 5.00 14.39 -1.76
C ALA A 108 6.09 13.60 -0.99
N VAL A 109 6.20 12.30 -1.22
CA VAL A 109 7.21 11.42 -0.59
C VAL A 109 8.31 10.98 -1.57
N GLY A 110 8.43 11.65 -2.72
CA GLY A 110 9.47 11.37 -3.72
C GLY A 110 9.19 10.14 -4.61
N LEU A 111 7.98 9.59 -4.57
CA LEU A 111 7.54 8.45 -5.40
C LEU A 111 6.81 8.89 -6.68
N GLY A 112 7.01 10.13 -7.12
CA GLY A 112 6.34 10.69 -8.31
C GLY A 112 6.59 9.90 -9.60
N SER A 113 7.75 9.23 -9.73
CA SER A 113 8.10 8.44 -10.92
C SER A 113 7.23 7.20 -11.12
N ILE A 114 6.62 6.67 -10.05
CA ILE A 114 5.72 5.51 -10.11
C ILE A 114 4.24 5.91 -10.02
N ALA A 115 3.94 7.20 -9.85
CA ALA A 115 2.60 7.66 -9.51
C ALA A 115 1.53 7.39 -10.58
N GLN A 116 1.92 7.23 -11.83
CA GLN A 116 1.04 6.92 -12.96
C GLN A 116 1.04 5.43 -13.35
N ALA A 117 1.81 4.59 -12.63
CA ALA A 117 1.82 3.16 -12.90
C ALA A 117 0.44 2.55 -12.63
N PRO A 118 0.00 1.55 -13.42
CA PRO A 118 -1.29 0.93 -13.23
C PRO A 118 -1.34 0.18 -11.89
N LEU A 119 -2.51 0.18 -11.25
CA LEU A 119 -2.81 -0.73 -10.15
C LEU A 119 -3.03 -2.13 -10.71
N VAL A 120 -2.28 -3.11 -10.24
CA VAL A 120 -2.32 -4.50 -10.71
C VAL A 120 -2.77 -5.44 -9.60
N GLN A 121 -3.35 -6.60 -9.98
CA GLN A 121 -3.83 -7.64 -9.07
C GLN A 121 -3.10 -8.96 -9.31
#